data_AF-A0A6G1RF70-F1
#
_entry.id   AF-A0A6G1RF70-F1
#
_cell.length_a   1.000
_cell.length_b   1.000
_cell.length_c   1.000
_cell.angle_alpha   90.00
_cell.angle_beta   90.00
_cell.angle_gamma   90.00
#
_symmetry.space_group_name_H-M   'P 1'
#
loop_
_entity.id
_entity.type
_entity.pdbx_description
1 polymer ?
#
loop_
_entity_poly.entity_id
_entity_poly.type
_entity_poly.pdbx_seq_one_letter_code
_entity_poly.pdbx_strand_id
1 'polypeptide(L)'
;HVNMKSVVSWHYLTNEIEAVRAGNVASIKTMLPGEHQQVLSNLQSRFDDFVEDSQESKIFTSSDTAQLEREVNVCKQYYQELLKSAEREEQEESIYNLYISEVRNIRLRLESCEERLIRQIRTPMERDDLHESVFRISEQEKLKKELDRLKDDLGVITDKCEEFFNQAAGSPSVPTLRSELNVVIQNMNQVYSMSSIYIDKLKTVNLVLKNTQGAESLVKLYETKLCEEEAVTADKNNIENLMGTLKQWRSEVDEKRQVFHALEDELQKAKTISDQ
;
A
#
# COMPACT_ATOMS: atom_id res chain seq x y z
N HIS A 1 73.48 -21.15 12.58
CA HIS A 1 72.94 -19.77 12.62
C HIS A 1 71.43 -19.85 12.58
N VAL A 2 70.75 -19.16 13.51
CA VAL A 2 69.30 -18.93 13.46
C VAL A 2 69.07 -17.90 12.35
N ASN A 3 68.29 -18.23 11.33
CA ASN A 3 67.94 -17.28 10.27
C ASN A 3 66.86 -16.32 10.82
N MET A 4 67.32 -15.20 11.38
CA MET A 4 66.45 -14.17 11.97
C MET A 4 65.47 -13.57 10.95
N LYS A 5 65.83 -13.55 9.66
CA LYS A 5 65.00 -13.00 8.58
C LYS A 5 63.71 -13.81 8.42
N SER A 6 63.81 -15.14 8.44
CA SER A 6 62.64 -16.05 8.37
C SER A 6 61.65 -15.89 9.54
N VAL A 7 62.14 -15.57 10.75
CA VAL A 7 61.28 -15.36 11.92
C VAL A 7 60.54 -14.02 11.83
N VAL A 8 61.22 -12.99 11.31
CA VAL A 8 60.64 -11.66 11.10
C VAL A 8 59.58 -11.69 10.00
N SER A 9 59.85 -12.32 8.86
CA SER A 9 58.86 -12.46 7.77
C SER A 9 57.67 -13.33 8.18
N TRP A 10 57.88 -14.38 8.97
CA TRP A 10 56.81 -15.15 9.60
C TRP A 10 55.91 -14.29 10.50
N HIS A 11 56.49 -13.43 11.34
CA HIS A 11 55.73 -12.56 12.22
C HIS A 11 54.90 -11.54 11.43
N TYR A 12 55.47 -10.94 10.37
CA TYR A 12 54.72 -10.05 9.47
C TYR A 12 53.55 -10.77 8.79
N LEU A 13 53.75 -11.98 8.29
CA LEU A 13 52.68 -12.80 7.69
C LEU A 13 51.57 -13.12 8.71
N THR A 14 51.95 -13.53 9.92
CA THR A 14 51.00 -13.88 10.97
C THR A 14 50.15 -12.67 11.38
N ASN A 15 50.76 -11.49 11.51
CA ASN A 15 50.04 -10.25 11.80
C ASN A 15 49.06 -9.89 10.66
N GLU A 16 49.44 -10.08 9.40
CA GLU A 16 48.54 -9.83 8.25
C GLU A 16 47.36 -10.82 8.23
N ILE A 17 47.61 -12.09 8.53
CA ILE A 17 46.58 -13.13 8.70
C ILE A 17 45.59 -12.74 9.80
N GLU A 18 46.08 -12.30 10.95
CA GLU A 18 45.24 -11.85 12.08
C GLU A 18 44.43 -10.60 11.72
N ALA A 19 45.02 -9.64 11.02
CA ALA A 19 44.33 -8.43 10.56
C ALA A 19 43.16 -8.76 9.63
N VAL A 20 43.37 -9.67 8.66
CA VAL A 20 42.30 -10.12 7.75
C VAL A 20 41.20 -10.86 8.53
N ARG A 21 41.56 -11.74 9.47
CA ARG A 21 40.58 -12.49 10.28
C ARG A 21 39.78 -11.61 11.25
N ALA A 22 40.36 -10.50 11.72
CA ALA A 22 39.68 -9.54 12.57
C ALA A 22 38.65 -8.69 11.79
N GLY A 23 38.78 -8.60 10.46
CA GLY A 23 37.84 -7.91 9.60
C GLY A 23 36.45 -8.57 9.57
N ASN A 24 35.43 -7.74 9.43
CA ASN A 24 34.02 -8.12 9.24
C ASN A 24 33.37 -7.28 8.14
N VAL A 25 32.13 -7.60 7.77
CA VAL A 25 31.39 -6.92 6.68
C VAL A 25 31.33 -5.41 6.88
N ALA A 26 31.07 -4.93 8.10
CA ALA A 26 31.00 -3.49 8.38
C ALA A 26 32.35 -2.78 8.16
N SER A 27 33.45 -3.40 8.59
CA SER A 27 34.79 -2.83 8.41
C SER A 27 35.18 -2.73 6.93
N ILE A 28 34.90 -3.76 6.12
CA ILE A 28 35.27 -3.73 4.70
C ILE A 28 34.41 -2.74 3.91
N LYS A 29 33.14 -2.52 4.27
CA LYS A 29 32.27 -1.52 3.61
C LYS A 29 32.78 -0.08 3.74
N THR A 30 33.64 0.20 4.73
CA THR A 30 34.27 1.52 4.89
C THR A 30 35.53 1.71 4.07
N MET A 31 36.04 0.64 3.45
CA MET A 31 37.24 0.66 2.63
C MET A 31 36.91 1.04 1.18
N LEU A 32 37.88 1.61 0.47
CA LEU A 32 37.76 1.92 -0.94
C LEU A 32 37.97 0.65 -1.79
N PRO A 33 37.37 0.56 -2.99
CA PRO A 33 37.52 -0.61 -3.87
C PRO A 33 38.98 -1.02 -4.15
N GLY A 34 39.89 -0.04 -4.27
CA GLY A 34 41.31 -0.29 -4.46
C GLY A 34 42.03 -0.90 -3.24
N GLU A 35 41.51 -0.67 -2.04
CA GLU A 35 42.09 -1.17 -0.79
C GLU A 35 41.84 -2.68 -0.61
N HIS A 36 40.72 -3.20 -1.12
CA HIS A 36 40.44 -4.65 -1.10
C HIS A 36 41.49 -5.46 -1.86
N GLN A 37 41.87 -4.98 -3.05
CA GLN A 37 42.92 -5.61 -3.85
C GLN A 37 44.27 -5.52 -3.14
N GLN A 38 44.53 -4.40 -2.44
CA GLN A 38 45.77 -4.22 -1.69
C GLN A 38 45.87 -5.19 -0.51
N VAL A 39 44.79 -5.46 0.22
CA VAL A 39 44.77 -6.44 1.32
C VAL A 39 45.17 -7.84 0.82
N LEU A 40 44.56 -8.30 -0.27
CA LEU A 40 44.88 -9.62 -0.84
C LEU A 40 46.31 -9.68 -1.42
N SER A 41 46.76 -8.59 -2.03
CA SER A 41 48.12 -8.45 -2.58
C SER A 41 49.17 -8.44 -1.47
N ASN A 42 48.95 -7.70 -0.39
CA ASN A 42 49.82 -7.66 0.78
C ASN A 42 49.93 -9.05 1.42
N LEU A 43 48.81 -9.73 1.64
CA LEU A 43 48.80 -11.07 2.21
C LEU A 43 49.60 -12.08 1.33
N GLN A 44 49.46 -12.00 0.01
CA GLN A 44 50.27 -12.81 -0.91
C GLN A 44 51.75 -12.44 -0.85
N SER A 45 52.09 -11.15 -0.93
CA SER A 45 53.47 -10.68 -0.89
C SER A 45 54.18 -11.07 0.41
N ARG A 46 53.49 -10.99 1.56
CA ARG A 46 54.04 -11.42 2.86
C ARG A 46 54.27 -12.92 2.93
N PHE A 47 53.43 -13.70 2.25
CA PHE A 47 53.63 -15.14 2.14
C PHE A 47 54.84 -15.46 1.26
N ASP A 48 54.96 -14.79 0.11
CA ASP A 48 56.10 -14.97 -0.81
C ASP A 48 57.43 -14.60 -0.13
N ASP A 49 57.49 -13.47 0.58
CA ASP A 49 58.65 -13.04 1.39
C ASP A 49 59.05 -14.13 2.41
N PHE A 50 58.06 -14.72 3.11
CA PHE A 50 58.31 -15.79 4.08
C PHE A 50 58.83 -17.08 3.40
N VAL A 51 58.26 -17.46 2.26
CA VAL A 51 58.70 -18.64 1.51
C VAL A 51 60.14 -18.47 1.04
N GLU A 52 60.52 -17.30 0.52
CA GLU A 52 61.90 -16.99 0.13
C GLU A 52 62.85 -17.08 1.32
N ASP A 53 62.51 -16.41 2.43
CA ASP A 53 63.38 -16.32 3.60
C ASP A 53 63.50 -17.64 4.39
N SER A 54 62.53 -18.56 4.26
CA SER A 54 62.50 -19.83 4.99
C SER A 54 63.29 -20.96 4.34
N GLN A 55 63.68 -20.85 3.05
CA GLN A 55 64.39 -21.93 2.33
C GLN A 55 65.73 -22.33 2.98
N GLU A 56 66.45 -21.37 3.56
CA GLU A 56 67.74 -21.61 4.23
C GLU A 56 67.62 -21.76 5.76
N SER A 57 66.40 -21.68 6.30
CA SER A 57 66.14 -21.69 7.73
C SER A 57 66.00 -23.12 8.28
N LYS A 58 66.60 -23.39 9.45
CA LYS A 58 66.38 -24.65 10.20
C LYS A 58 65.21 -24.57 11.19
N ILE A 59 64.53 -23.42 11.25
CA ILE A 59 63.50 -23.13 12.25
C ILE A 59 62.12 -23.58 11.77
N PHE A 60 61.85 -23.39 10.47
CA PHE A 60 60.58 -23.75 9.84
C PHE A 60 60.77 -25.00 8.99
N THR A 61 59.87 -25.96 9.14
CA THR A 61 59.83 -27.17 8.33
C THR A 61 58.94 -26.97 7.11
N SER A 62 59.07 -27.86 6.11
CA SER A 62 58.16 -27.87 4.96
C SER A 62 56.69 -28.05 5.36
N SER A 63 56.43 -28.72 6.49
CA SER A 63 55.08 -28.86 7.05
C SER A 63 54.54 -27.52 7.58
N ASP A 64 55.39 -26.70 8.20
CA ASP A 64 55.00 -25.37 8.73
C ASP A 64 54.68 -24.41 7.58
N THR A 65 55.50 -24.42 6.52
CA THR A 65 55.24 -23.65 5.30
C THR A 65 53.92 -24.07 4.64
N ALA A 66 53.67 -25.38 4.52
CA ALA A 66 52.41 -25.90 3.97
C ALA A 66 51.19 -25.62 4.87
N GLN A 67 51.38 -25.45 6.18
CA GLN A 67 50.32 -25.00 7.07
C GLN A 67 50.01 -23.52 6.86
N LEU A 68 51.03 -22.66 6.82
CA LEU A 68 50.86 -21.23 6.60
C LEU A 68 50.24 -20.94 5.23
N GLU A 69 50.62 -21.67 4.19
CA GLU A 69 49.98 -21.58 2.88
C GLU A 69 48.47 -21.87 2.95
N ARG A 70 48.09 -22.93 3.67
CA ARG A 70 46.67 -23.25 3.91
C ARG A 70 45.96 -22.12 4.66
N GLU A 71 46.59 -21.56 5.69
CA GLU A 71 46.02 -20.46 6.46
C GLU A 71 45.83 -19.19 5.62
N VAL A 72 46.80 -18.84 4.77
CA VAL A 72 46.71 -17.74 3.82
C VAL A 72 45.55 -17.96 2.85
N ASN A 73 45.43 -19.17 2.30
CA ASN A 73 44.35 -19.50 1.38
C ASN A 73 42.97 -19.41 2.06
N VAL A 74 42.84 -19.88 3.30
CA VAL A 74 41.62 -19.73 4.10
C VAL A 74 41.31 -18.25 4.35
N CYS A 75 42.30 -17.42 4.69
CA CYS A 75 42.09 -15.98 4.89
C CYS A 75 41.64 -15.27 3.61
N LYS A 76 42.19 -15.65 2.45
CA LYS A 76 41.73 -15.12 1.15
C LYS A 76 40.29 -15.51 0.85
N GLN A 77 39.93 -16.78 1.09
CA GLN A 77 38.56 -17.26 0.92
C GLN A 77 37.59 -16.50 1.84
N TYR A 78 37.95 -16.38 3.12
CA TYR A 78 37.18 -15.60 4.10
C TYR A 78 36.98 -14.15 3.64
N TYR A 79 38.04 -13.48 3.20
CA TYR A 79 37.94 -12.11 2.72
C TYR A 79 37.05 -11.98 1.48
N GLN A 80 37.12 -12.93 0.55
CA GLN A 80 36.23 -12.99 -0.62
C GLN A 80 34.76 -13.22 -0.22
N GLU A 81 34.50 -14.03 0.80
CA GLU A 81 33.15 -14.23 1.35
C GLU A 81 32.62 -12.97 2.03
N LEU A 82 33.48 -12.23 2.74
CA LEU A 82 33.13 -10.93 3.29
C LEU A 82 32.72 -9.95 2.17
N LEU A 83 33.51 -9.85 1.09
CA LEU A 83 33.19 -8.98 -0.06
C LEU A 83 31.82 -9.32 -0.67
N LYS A 84 31.56 -10.61 -0.94
CA LYS A 84 30.26 -11.06 -1.46
C LYS A 84 29.11 -10.76 -0.50
N SER A 85 29.35 -10.83 0.81
CA SER A 85 28.35 -10.51 1.83
C SER A 85 28.08 -9.01 1.88
N ALA A 86 29.12 -8.18 1.75
CA ALA A 86 28.98 -6.73 1.66
C ALA A 86 28.16 -6.30 0.44
N GLU A 87 28.47 -6.84 -0.74
CA GLU A 87 27.74 -6.61 -1.99
C GLU A 87 26.26 -7.02 -1.86
N ARG A 88 25.99 -8.17 -1.22
CA ARG A 88 24.62 -8.63 -0.99
C ARG A 88 23.85 -7.68 -0.08
N GLU A 89 24.43 -7.30 1.06
CA GLU A 89 23.78 -6.38 2.00
C GLU A 89 23.52 -5.00 1.34
N GLU A 90 24.43 -4.50 0.51
CA GLU A 90 24.22 -3.25 -0.24
C GLU A 90 23.06 -3.37 -1.24
N GLN A 91 22.99 -4.50 -1.96
CA GLN A 91 21.88 -4.77 -2.88
C GLN A 91 20.54 -4.89 -2.12
N GLU A 92 20.51 -5.58 -0.98
CA GLU A 92 19.33 -5.69 -0.13
C GLU A 92 18.88 -4.32 0.40
N GLU A 93 19.82 -3.46 0.80
CA GLU A 93 19.54 -2.10 1.26
C GLU A 93 18.95 -1.24 0.13
N SER A 94 19.48 -1.37 -1.09
CA SER A 94 18.96 -0.67 -2.27
C SER A 94 17.52 -1.10 -2.60
N ILE A 95 17.24 -2.41 -2.58
CA ILE A 95 15.90 -2.95 -2.80
C ILE A 95 14.94 -2.50 -1.70
N TYR A 96 15.36 -2.57 -0.43
CA TYR A 96 14.58 -2.08 0.69
C TYR A 96 14.23 -0.61 0.53
N ASN A 97 15.20 0.24 0.18
CA ASN A 97 15.00 1.68 -0.01
C ASN A 97 14.03 1.98 -1.16
N LEU A 98 14.07 1.20 -2.24
CA LEU A 98 13.09 1.28 -3.31
C LEU A 98 11.68 0.92 -2.79
N TYR A 99 11.53 -0.25 -2.17
CA TYR A 99 10.21 -0.74 -1.76
C TYR A 99 9.58 0.10 -0.65
N ILE A 100 10.36 0.53 0.34
CA ILE A 100 9.83 1.42 1.38
C ILE A 100 9.40 2.77 0.80
N SER A 101 10.06 3.26 -0.25
CA SER A 101 9.64 4.49 -0.93
C SER A 101 8.32 4.31 -1.69
N GLU A 102 8.14 3.18 -2.39
CA GLU A 102 6.88 2.85 -3.08
C GLU A 102 5.73 2.66 -2.08
N VAL A 103 5.94 1.94 -0.98
CA VAL A 103 4.95 1.77 0.09
C VAL A 103 4.54 3.12 0.69
N ARG A 104 5.51 4.00 0.97
CA ARG A 104 5.23 5.36 1.48
C ARG A 104 4.47 6.22 0.47
N ASN A 105 4.77 6.08 -0.83
CA ASN A 105 4.04 6.79 -1.88
C ASN A 105 2.57 6.37 -1.92
N ILE A 106 2.29 5.07 -1.88
CA ILE A 106 0.92 4.54 -1.82
C ILE A 106 0.21 5.04 -0.57
N ARG A 107 0.89 5.00 0.59
CA ARG A 107 0.34 5.51 1.86
C ARG A 107 -0.13 6.97 1.73
N LEU A 108 0.72 7.85 1.21
CA LEU A 108 0.39 9.27 1.03
C LEU A 108 -0.80 9.48 0.08
N ARG A 109 -0.86 8.73 -1.04
CA ARG A 109 -1.99 8.81 -1.98
C ARG A 109 -3.28 8.30 -1.35
N LEU A 110 -3.21 7.24 -0.55
CA LEU A 110 -4.33 6.68 0.19
C LEU A 110 -4.85 7.66 1.26
N GLU A 111 -3.95 8.27 2.05
CA GLU A 111 -4.29 9.29 3.05
C GLU A 111 -5.02 10.49 2.39
N SER A 112 -4.59 10.91 1.20
CA SER A 112 -5.28 11.96 0.44
C SER A 112 -6.69 11.54 -0.02
N CYS A 113 -6.87 10.29 -0.44
CA CYS A 113 -8.19 9.75 -0.75
C CYS A 113 -9.09 9.69 0.49
N GLU A 114 -8.55 9.27 1.62
CA GLU A 114 -9.25 9.20 2.90
C GLU A 114 -9.71 10.59 3.37
N GLU A 115 -8.83 11.59 3.32
CA GLU A 115 -9.17 12.97 3.70
C GLU A 115 -10.34 13.52 2.86
N ARG A 116 -10.27 13.32 1.53
CA ARG A 116 -11.33 13.72 0.60
C ARG A 116 -12.64 13.00 0.90
N LEU A 117 -12.58 11.69 1.16
CA LEU A 117 -13.75 10.87 1.50
C LEU A 117 -14.39 11.31 2.82
N ILE A 118 -13.60 11.50 3.88
CA ILE A 118 -14.07 11.99 5.18
C ILE A 118 -14.74 13.35 5.03
N ARG A 119 -14.14 14.27 4.26
CA ARG A 119 -14.71 15.59 3.99
C ARG A 119 -16.06 15.49 3.28
N GLN A 120 -16.16 14.64 2.26
CA GLN A 120 -17.43 14.41 1.55
C GLN A 120 -18.51 13.85 2.47
N ILE A 121 -18.18 12.81 3.27
CA ILE A 121 -19.10 12.20 4.24
C ILE A 121 -19.62 13.23 5.25
N ARG A 122 -18.74 14.11 5.75
CA ARG A 122 -19.08 15.11 6.77
C ARG A 122 -19.83 16.32 6.22
N THR A 123 -19.85 16.52 4.90
CA THR A 123 -20.54 17.65 4.29
C THR A 123 -22.01 17.29 4.11
N PRO A 124 -22.97 17.95 4.80
CA PRO A 124 -24.39 17.68 4.60
C PRO A 124 -24.81 17.97 3.16
N MET A 125 -25.83 17.26 2.67
CA MET A 125 -26.48 17.58 1.39
C MET A 125 -27.64 18.55 1.62
N GLU A 126 -27.93 19.39 0.63
CA GLU A 126 -29.16 20.18 0.63
C GLU A 126 -30.37 19.26 0.50
N ARG A 127 -31.48 19.66 1.14
CA ARG A 127 -32.73 18.90 1.06
C ARG A 127 -33.33 19.08 -0.33
N ASP A 128 -33.86 18.00 -0.89
CA ASP A 128 -34.58 17.97 -2.16
C ASP A 128 -33.75 18.32 -3.42
N ASP A 129 -32.42 18.43 -3.30
CA ASP A 129 -31.53 18.64 -4.45
C ASP A 129 -31.08 17.31 -5.09
N LEU A 130 -31.85 16.89 -6.10
CA LEU A 130 -31.52 15.71 -6.91
C LEU A 130 -30.23 15.90 -7.73
N HIS A 131 -29.94 17.12 -8.18
CA HIS A 131 -28.76 17.39 -9.00
C HIS A 131 -27.48 17.27 -8.17
N GLU A 132 -27.45 17.84 -6.95
CA GLU A 132 -26.35 17.64 -6.00
C GLU A 132 -26.14 16.16 -5.69
N SER A 133 -27.23 15.40 -5.48
CA SER A 133 -27.16 13.97 -5.23
C SER A 133 -26.48 13.19 -6.36
N VAL A 134 -26.88 13.43 -7.61
CA VAL A 134 -26.26 12.81 -8.79
C VAL A 134 -24.79 13.23 -8.92
N PHE A 135 -24.48 14.50 -8.68
CA PHE A 135 -23.11 15.01 -8.72
C PHE A 135 -22.22 14.33 -7.69
N ARG A 136 -22.67 14.20 -6.43
CA ARG A 136 -21.91 13.51 -5.38
C ARG A 136 -21.67 12.03 -5.68
N ILE A 137 -22.65 11.34 -6.27
CA ILE A 137 -22.49 9.96 -6.73
C ILE A 137 -21.36 9.89 -7.77
N SER A 138 -21.37 10.76 -8.78
CA SER A 138 -20.34 10.80 -9.82
C SER A 138 -18.93 11.07 -9.26
N GLU A 139 -18.80 12.04 -8.36
CA GLU A 139 -17.53 12.34 -7.70
C GLU A 139 -17.03 11.16 -6.84
N GLN A 140 -17.94 10.50 -6.11
CA GLN A 140 -17.58 9.33 -5.32
C GLN A 140 -17.21 8.12 -6.19
N GLU A 141 -17.85 7.93 -7.36
CA GLU A 141 -17.46 6.90 -8.32
C GLU A 141 -16.06 7.15 -8.91
N LYS A 142 -15.65 8.41 -9.10
CA LYS A 142 -14.29 8.75 -9.50
C LYS A 142 -13.28 8.41 -8.40
N LEU A 143 -13.58 8.75 -7.15
CA LEU A 143 -12.74 8.41 -6.00
C LEU A 143 -12.63 6.89 -5.82
N LYS A 144 -13.72 6.15 -6.00
CA LYS A 144 -13.69 4.67 -5.94
C LYS A 144 -12.78 4.07 -7.02
N LYS A 145 -12.81 4.58 -8.26
CA LYS A 145 -11.87 4.16 -9.32
C LYS A 145 -10.41 4.48 -8.99
N GLU A 146 -10.15 5.60 -8.30
CA GLU A 146 -8.82 5.95 -7.82
C GLU A 146 -8.34 4.96 -6.76
N LEU A 147 -9.22 4.58 -5.82
CA LEU A 147 -8.95 3.53 -4.83
C LEU A 147 -8.74 2.15 -5.49
N ASP A 148 -9.52 1.78 -6.50
CA ASP A 148 -9.32 0.50 -7.22
C ASP A 148 -7.90 0.42 -7.79
N ARG A 149 -7.44 1.50 -8.46
CA ARG A 149 -6.05 1.57 -8.98
C ARG A 149 -5.00 1.52 -7.88
N LEU A 150 -5.21 2.23 -6.77
CA LEU A 150 -4.31 2.16 -5.61
C LEU A 150 -4.25 0.76 -5.02
N LYS A 151 -5.35 0.01 -5.05
CA LYS A 151 -5.41 -1.37 -4.58
C LYS A 151 -4.58 -2.28 -5.46
N ASP A 152 -4.67 -2.09 -6.77
CA ASP A 152 -3.87 -2.84 -7.75
C ASP A 152 -2.37 -2.52 -7.60
N ASP A 153 -2.01 -1.23 -7.51
CA ASP A 153 -0.64 -0.77 -7.23
C ASP A 153 -0.10 -1.41 -5.93
N LEU A 154 -0.93 -1.43 -4.87
CA LEU A 154 -0.59 -2.04 -3.59
C LEU A 154 -0.39 -3.56 -3.70
N GLY A 155 -1.21 -4.25 -4.50
CA GLY A 155 -1.03 -5.67 -4.78
C GLY A 155 0.33 -5.96 -5.40
N VAL A 156 0.70 -5.19 -6.43
CA VAL A 156 2.00 -5.35 -7.12
C VAL A 156 3.19 -5.15 -6.17
N ILE A 157 3.18 -4.11 -5.33
CA ILE A 157 4.28 -3.91 -4.37
C ILE A 157 4.26 -4.95 -3.25
N THR A 158 3.08 -5.46 -2.87
CA THR A 158 2.97 -6.54 -1.88
C THR A 158 3.67 -7.79 -2.40
N ASP A 159 3.42 -8.19 -3.64
CA ASP A 159 4.06 -9.35 -4.27
C ASP A 159 5.59 -9.19 -4.33
N LYS A 160 6.08 -8.02 -4.74
CA LYS A 160 7.51 -7.69 -4.74
C LYS A 160 8.14 -7.76 -3.34
N CYS A 161 7.44 -7.23 -2.33
CA CYS A 161 7.92 -7.26 -0.95
C CYS A 161 7.97 -8.70 -0.42
N GLU A 162 6.96 -9.53 -0.70
CA GLU A 162 6.97 -10.94 -0.29
C GLU A 162 8.10 -11.73 -0.96
N GLU A 163 8.40 -11.47 -2.24
CA GLU A 163 9.58 -12.05 -2.90
C GLU A 163 10.88 -11.65 -2.17
N PHE A 164 11.05 -10.36 -1.86
CA PHE A 164 12.22 -9.88 -1.11
C PHE A 164 12.29 -10.49 0.29
N PHE A 165 11.17 -10.65 1.00
CA PHE A 165 11.15 -11.26 2.32
C PHE A 165 11.60 -12.73 2.30
N ASN A 166 11.29 -13.46 1.22
CA ASN A 166 11.74 -14.83 1.05
C ASN A 166 13.23 -14.92 0.70
N GLN A 167 13.73 -14.00 -0.13
CA GLN A 167 15.13 -13.97 -0.56
C GLN A 167 16.08 -13.45 0.53
N ALA A 168 15.63 -12.46 1.31
CA ALA A 168 16.42 -11.74 2.30
C ALA A 168 15.90 -11.98 3.74
N ALA A 169 15.47 -13.20 4.05
CA ALA A 169 14.82 -13.53 5.33
C ALA A 169 15.67 -13.20 6.58
N GLY A 170 17.00 -13.19 6.45
CA GLY A 170 17.93 -12.81 7.52
C GLY A 170 18.25 -11.30 7.60
N SER A 171 17.73 -10.51 6.66
CA SER A 171 18.05 -9.08 6.57
C SER A 171 17.34 -8.28 7.68
N PRO A 172 18.04 -7.36 8.38
CA PRO A 172 17.46 -6.60 9.48
C PRO A 172 16.39 -5.59 9.03
N SER A 173 16.30 -5.30 7.73
CA SER A 173 15.35 -4.35 7.14
C SER A 173 13.95 -4.96 6.92
N VAL A 174 13.86 -6.29 6.79
CA VAL A 174 12.62 -7.01 6.49
C VAL A 174 11.50 -6.78 7.51
N PRO A 175 11.73 -6.86 8.83
CA PRO A 175 10.67 -6.63 9.82
C PRO A 175 10.03 -5.24 9.69
N THR A 176 10.84 -4.21 9.43
CA THR A 176 10.38 -2.83 9.29
C THR A 176 9.51 -2.67 8.04
N LEU A 177 9.99 -3.13 6.88
CA LEU A 177 9.23 -3.05 5.63
C LEU A 177 7.91 -3.83 5.72
N ARG A 178 7.95 -5.03 6.32
CA ARG A 178 6.75 -5.86 6.54
C ARG A 178 5.73 -5.14 7.42
N SER A 179 6.17 -4.49 8.49
CA SER A 179 5.27 -3.73 9.37
C SER A 179 4.62 -2.56 8.63
N GLU A 180 5.38 -1.77 7.89
CA GLU A 180 4.88 -0.62 7.13
C GLU A 180 3.90 -1.05 6.03
N LEU A 181 4.24 -2.12 5.28
CA LEU A 181 3.36 -2.68 4.26
C LEU A 181 2.02 -3.14 4.85
N ASN A 182 2.05 -3.86 5.97
CA ASN A 182 0.83 -4.35 6.63
C ASN A 182 -0.08 -3.21 7.09
N VAL A 183 0.48 -2.12 7.61
CA VAL A 183 -0.31 -0.92 7.97
C VAL A 183 -1.01 -0.35 6.74
N VAL A 184 -0.30 -0.21 5.62
CA VAL A 184 -0.89 0.30 4.37
C VAL A 184 -1.99 -0.63 3.84
N ILE A 185 -1.81 -1.95 3.92
CA ILE A 185 -2.84 -2.94 3.54
C ILE A 185 -4.10 -2.80 4.42
N GLN A 186 -3.93 -2.67 5.73
CA GLN A 186 -5.05 -2.47 6.65
C GLN A 186 -5.80 -1.17 6.34
N ASN A 187 -5.07 -0.06 6.21
CA ASN A 187 -5.66 1.24 5.86
C ASN A 187 -6.38 1.17 4.53
N MET A 188 -5.82 0.49 3.53
CA MET A 188 -6.44 0.35 2.21
C MET A 188 -7.79 -0.35 2.32
N ASN A 189 -7.86 -1.45 3.07
CA ASN A 189 -9.11 -2.17 3.29
C ASN A 189 -10.15 -1.30 4.04
N GLN A 190 -9.72 -0.55 5.06
CA GLN A 190 -10.59 0.35 5.81
C GLN A 190 -11.19 1.45 4.93
N VAL A 191 -10.34 2.18 4.20
CA VAL A 191 -10.78 3.28 3.31
C VAL A 191 -11.65 2.75 2.17
N TYR A 192 -11.32 1.59 1.62
CA TYR A 192 -12.12 0.95 0.57
C TYR A 192 -13.52 0.54 1.08
N SER A 193 -13.60 -0.01 2.29
CA SER A 193 -14.86 -0.34 2.95
C SER A 193 -15.70 0.91 3.19
N MET A 194 -15.09 1.97 3.75
CA MET A 194 -15.76 3.26 3.98
C MET A 194 -16.28 3.86 2.67
N SER A 195 -15.49 3.81 1.60
CA SER A 195 -15.88 4.28 0.26
C SER A 195 -17.07 3.52 -0.31
N SER A 196 -17.10 2.20 -0.11
CA SER A 196 -18.17 1.31 -0.58
C SER A 196 -19.48 1.55 0.18
N ILE A 197 -19.42 1.67 1.50
CA ILE A 197 -20.60 2.01 2.31
C ILE A 197 -21.13 3.39 1.93
N TYR A 198 -20.24 4.37 1.73
CA TYR A 198 -20.65 5.73 1.41
C TYR A 198 -21.33 5.85 0.04
N ILE A 199 -20.83 5.16 -1.00
CA ILE A 199 -21.49 5.17 -2.31
C ILE A 199 -22.88 4.51 -2.26
N ASP A 200 -23.05 3.45 -1.47
CA ASP A 200 -24.35 2.80 -1.30
C ASP A 200 -25.35 3.71 -0.55
N LYS A 201 -24.87 4.45 0.47
CA LYS A 201 -25.64 5.51 1.14
C LYS A 201 -26.09 6.58 0.15
N LEU A 202 -25.18 7.11 -0.68
CA LEU A 202 -25.51 8.13 -1.68
C LEU A 202 -26.55 7.63 -2.70
N LYS A 203 -26.39 6.41 -3.23
CA LYS A 203 -27.33 5.82 -4.19
C LYS A 203 -28.72 5.61 -3.59
N THR A 204 -28.79 5.21 -2.32
CA THR A 204 -30.06 5.03 -1.62
C THR A 204 -30.76 6.37 -1.38
N VAL A 205 -30.02 7.39 -0.93
CA VAL A 205 -30.55 8.76 -0.78
C VAL A 205 -31.07 9.29 -2.12
N ASN A 206 -30.36 9.05 -3.22
CA ASN A 206 -30.80 9.46 -4.56
C ASN A 206 -32.15 8.83 -4.96
N LEU A 207 -32.33 7.54 -4.68
CA LEU A 207 -33.59 6.83 -4.94
C LEU A 207 -34.74 7.41 -4.10
N VAL A 208 -34.50 7.68 -2.82
CA VAL A 208 -35.49 8.35 -1.95
C VAL A 208 -35.85 9.71 -2.51
N LEU A 209 -34.88 10.56 -2.87
CA LEU A 209 -35.13 11.89 -3.44
C LEU A 209 -35.97 11.81 -4.73
N LYS A 210 -35.60 10.91 -5.64
CA LYS A 210 -36.33 10.73 -6.90
C LYS A 210 -37.78 10.28 -6.68
N ASN A 211 -38.00 9.35 -5.75
CA ASN A 211 -39.35 8.88 -5.42
C ASN A 211 -40.17 9.96 -4.70
N THR A 212 -39.55 10.75 -3.81
CA THR A 212 -40.20 11.89 -3.15
C THR A 212 -40.65 12.93 -4.17
N GLN A 213 -39.78 13.35 -5.10
CA GLN A 213 -40.15 14.31 -6.15
C GLN A 213 -41.28 13.78 -7.05
N GLY A 214 -41.28 12.49 -7.36
CA GLY A 214 -42.34 11.83 -8.12
C GLY A 214 -43.69 11.84 -7.37
N ALA A 215 -43.67 11.49 -6.08
CA ALA A 215 -44.86 11.53 -5.22
C ALA A 215 -45.38 12.96 -5.03
N GLU A 216 -44.49 13.92 -4.78
CA GLU A 216 -44.83 15.33 -4.61
C GLU A 216 -45.46 15.91 -5.89
N SER A 217 -44.92 15.59 -7.06
CA SER A 217 -45.48 16.02 -8.34
C SER A 217 -46.90 15.48 -8.57
N LEU A 218 -47.16 14.23 -8.15
CA LEU A 218 -48.48 13.61 -8.23
C LEU A 218 -49.46 14.28 -7.27
N VAL A 219 -49.04 14.54 -6.03
CA VAL A 219 -49.85 15.26 -5.04
C VAL A 219 -50.20 16.65 -5.55
N LYS A 220 -49.20 17.44 -5.99
CA LYS A 220 -49.41 18.78 -6.55
C LYS A 220 -50.37 18.78 -7.74
N LEU A 221 -50.28 17.77 -8.63
CA LEU A 221 -51.18 17.66 -9.77
C LEU A 221 -52.65 17.56 -9.31
N TYR A 222 -52.94 16.68 -8.35
CA TYR A 222 -54.31 16.47 -7.89
C TYR A 222 -54.79 17.58 -6.95
N GLU A 223 -53.90 18.19 -6.15
CA GLU A 223 -54.22 19.39 -5.37
C GLU A 223 -54.61 20.56 -6.28
N THR A 224 -53.84 20.82 -7.35
CA THR A 224 -54.17 21.88 -8.33
C THR A 224 -55.50 21.60 -9.03
N LYS A 225 -55.71 20.37 -9.52
CA LYS A 225 -57.00 19.96 -10.12
C LYS A 225 -58.19 20.21 -9.18
N LEU A 226 -58.04 19.88 -7.89
CA LEU A 226 -59.09 20.09 -6.89
C LEU A 226 -59.33 21.59 -6.60
N CYS A 227 -58.28 22.41 -6.55
CA CYS A 227 -58.41 23.86 -6.39
C CYS A 227 -59.09 24.53 -7.59
N GLU A 228 -58.87 24.04 -8.82
CA GLU A 228 -59.47 24.61 -10.03
C GLU A 228 -60.99 24.35 -10.13
N GLU A 229 -61.51 23.29 -9.52
CA GLU A 229 -62.93 22.92 -9.52
C GLU A 229 -63.76 23.60 -8.40
N GLU A 230 -63.19 24.51 -7.62
CA GLU A 230 -63.82 25.12 -6.43
C GLU A 230 -65.04 26.02 -6.75
N ALA A 231 -65.30 26.33 -8.03
CA ALA A 231 -66.44 27.13 -8.48
C ALA A 231 -67.75 26.32 -8.58
N VAL A 232 -68.44 26.14 -7.44
CA VAL A 232 -69.74 25.43 -7.40
C VAL A 232 -70.86 26.31 -7.98
N THR A 233 -71.30 26.01 -9.20
CA THR A 233 -72.58 26.52 -9.73
C THR A 233 -73.73 25.68 -9.20
N ALA A 234 -74.82 26.30 -8.75
CA ALA A 234 -76.01 25.63 -8.18
C ALA A 234 -76.92 24.93 -9.22
N ASP A 235 -76.34 24.33 -10.26
CA ASP A 235 -77.06 23.58 -11.29
C ASP A 235 -76.87 22.07 -11.09
N LYS A 236 -77.96 21.29 -11.21
CA LYS A 236 -77.96 19.85 -10.96
C LYS A 236 -77.04 19.08 -11.92
N ASN A 237 -77.02 19.44 -13.20
CA ASN A 237 -76.19 18.74 -14.18
C ASN A 237 -74.70 19.02 -13.92
N ASN A 238 -74.37 20.25 -13.52
CA ASN A 238 -73.00 20.61 -13.15
C ASN A 238 -72.53 19.84 -11.90
N ILE A 239 -73.40 19.63 -10.91
CA ILE A 239 -73.09 18.82 -9.72
C ILE A 239 -72.86 17.34 -10.10
N GLU A 240 -73.71 16.76 -10.95
CA GLU A 240 -73.56 15.36 -11.40
C GLU A 240 -72.27 15.15 -12.21
N ASN A 241 -71.90 16.12 -13.06
CA ASN A 241 -70.65 16.09 -13.81
C ASN A 241 -69.43 16.19 -12.89
N LEU A 242 -69.43 17.12 -11.93
CA LEU A 242 -68.36 17.25 -10.93
C LEU A 242 -68.18 15.96 -10.12
N MET A 243 -69.28 15.32 -9.69
CA MET A 243 -69.23 14.01 -9.03
C MET A 243 -68.60 12.93 -9.91
N GLY A 244 -68.86 12.94 -11.22
CA GLY A 244 -68.21 12.05 -12.19
C GLY A 244 -66.69 12.26 -12.26
N THR A 245 -66.27 13.51 -12.41
CA THR A 245 -64.85 13.92 -12.44
C THR A 245 -64.11 13.51 -11.17
N LEU A 246 -64.68 13.76 -9.99
CA LEU A 246 -64.06 13.39 -8.71
C LEU A 246 -63.92 11.87 -8.54
N LYS A 247 -64.90 11.08 -9.00
CA LYS A 247 -64.80 9.61 -9.01
C LYS A 247 -63.70 9.13 -9.93
N GLN A 248 -63.55 9.76 -11.11
CA GLN A 248 -62.48 9.45 -12.04
C GLN A 248 -61.11 9.74 -11.41
N TRP A 249 -60.90 10.95 -10.87
CA TRP A 249 -59.62 11.30 -10.25
C TRP A 249 -59.26 10.39 -9.08
N ARG A 250 -60.24 9.98 -8.27
CA ARG A 250 -60.03 8.98 -7.23
C ARG A 250 -59.49 7.66 -7.80
N SER A 251 -60.07 7.17 -8.89
CA SER A 251 -59.59 5.95 -9.56
C SER A 251 -58.17 6.12 -10.08
N GLU A 252 -57.86 7.27 -10.71
CA GLU A 252 -56.52 7.54 -11.22
C GLU A 252 -55.48 7.61 -10.09
N VAL A 253 -55.81 8.23 -8.94
CA VAL A 253 -54.94 8.24 -7.76
C VAL A 253 -54.70 6.82 -7.23
N ASP A 254 -55.75 6.00 -7.17
CA ASP A 254 -55.64 4.60 -6.75
C ASP A 254 -54.73 3.78 -7.68
N GLU A 255 -54.79 4.02 -9.00
CA GLU A 255 -53.87 3.39 -9.98
C GLU A 255 -52.41 3.83 -9.80
N LYS A 256 -52.18 5.04 -9.28
CA LYS A 256 -50.82 5.60 -9.07
C LYS A 256 -50.26 5.31 -7.68
N ARG A 257 -50.99 4.58 -6.82
CA ARG A 257 -50.59 4.27 -5.44
C ARG A 257 -49.22 3.58 -5.31
N GLN A 258 -48.80 2.85 -6.36
CA GLN A 258 -47.48 2.23 -6.45
C GLN A 258 -46.30 3.21 -6.25
N VAL A 259 -46.47 4.50 -6.59
CA VAL A 259 -45.41 5.52 -6.40
C VAL A 259 -45.11 5.72 -4.92
N PHE A 260 -46.15 5.71 -4.08
CA PHE A 260 -45.99 5.85 -2.63
C PHE A 260 -45.44 4.58 -1.98
N HIS A 261 -45.82 3.41 -2.47
CA HIS A 261 -45.21 2.14 -2.02
C HIS A 261 -43.72 2.09 -2.34
N ALA A 262 -43.31 2.48 -3.56
CA ALA A 262 -41.91 2.56 -3.92
C ALA A 262 -41.13 3.58 -3.05
N LEU A 263 -41.74 4.71 -2.69
CA LEU A 263 -41.14 5.66 -1.75
C LEU A 263 -40.97 5.05 -0.35
N GLU A 264 -41.99 4.35 0.16
CA GLU A 264 -41.95 3.69 1.47
C GLU A 264 -40.86 2.60 1.53
N ASP A 265 -40.74 1.79 0.47
CA ASP A 265 -39.71 0.76 0.33
C ASP A 265 -38.30 1.37 0.34
N GLU A 266 -38.05 2.43 -0.44
CA GLU A 266 -36.74 3.08 -0.48
C GLU A 266 -36.41 3.79 0.85
N LEU A 267 -37.40 4.38 1.52
CA LEU A 267 -37.22 4.93 2.87
C LEU A 267 -36.85 3.86 3.88
N GLN A 268 -37.45 2.67 3.78
CA GLN A 268 -37.12 1.56 4.66
C GLN A 268 -35.69 1.05 4.42
N LYS A 269 -35.27 0.93 3.15
CA LYS A 269 -33.87 0.60 2.80
C LYS A 269 -32.89 1.65 3.31
N ALA A 270 -33.22 2.94 3.17
CA ALA A 270 -32.39 4.04 3.65
C ALA A 270 -32.17 3.98 5.17
N LYS A 271 -33.20 3.63 5.94
CA LYS A 271 -33.08 3.41 7.39
C LYS A 271 -32.12 2.28 7.71
N THR A 272 -32.27 1.12 7.06
CA THR A 272 -31.39 -0.04 7.28
C THR A 272 -29.93 0.27 6.99
N ILE A 273 -29.64 1.03 5.92
CA ILE A 273 -28.27 1.41 5.57
C ILE A 273 -27.74 2.51 6.52
N SER A 274 -28.60 3.37 7.05
CA SER A 274 -28.21 4.37 8.05
C SER A 274 -27.80 3.74 9.38
N ASP A 275 -28.39 2.61 9.75
CA ASP A 275 -28.08 1.87 10.98
C ASP A 275 -26.77 1.05 10.88
N GLN A 276 -26.15 1.02 9.70
CA GLN A 276 -24.88 0.37 9.36
C GLN A 276 -23.71 1.35 9.37
#